data_AF-A0A3B8NDR2-F1
#
_entry.id   AF-A0A3B8NDR2-F1
#
_cell.length_a   1.000
_cell.length_b   1.000
_cell.length_c   1.000
_cell.angle_alpha   90.00
_cell.angle_beta   90.00
_cell.angle_gamma   90.00
#
_symmetry.space_group_name_H-M   'P 1'
#
loop_
_entity.id
_entity.type
_entity.pdbx_description
1 polymer ?
#
loop_
_entity_poly.entity_id
_entity_poly.type
_entity_poly.pdbx_seq_one_letter_code
_entity_poly.pdbx_strand_id
1 'polypeptide(L)' 'MSFNLSNTSKLIEAIREDPALSSTKIVLGGLALSTAPGLWRELGADGFARDGNEAIEIANEWWMRAS' A
#
# COMPACT_ATOMS: atom_id res chain seq x y z
N MET A 1 6.66 -11.92 -14.92
CA MET A 1 5.39 -12.43 -14.37
C MET A 1 5.19 -11.82 -12.98
N SER A 2 4.09 -11.10 -12.78
CA SER A 2 3.78 -10.42 -11.51
C SER A 2 3.06 -11.39 -10.56
N PHE A 3 3.83 -12.31 -9.98
CA PHE A 3 3.28 -13.49 -9.29
C PHE A 3 2.49 -13.21 -8.01
N ASN A 4 2.52 -11.99 -7.48
CA ASN A 4 1.92 -11.69 -6.18
C ASN A 4 0.77 -10.68 -6.20
N LEU A 5 0.38 -10.10 -7.34
CA LEU A 5 -0.64 -9.03 -7.35
C LEU A 5 -1.99 -9.50 -6.81
N SER A 6 -2.42 -10.71 -7.18
CA SER A 6 -3.67 -11.29 -6.68
C SER A 6 -3.62 -11.57 -5.17
N ASN A 7 -2.49 -12.07 -4.66
CA ASN A 7 -2.30 -12.31 -3.24
C ASN A 7 -2.19 -11.00 -2.45
N THR A 8 -1.55 -9.96 -3.02
CA THR A 8 -1.50 -8.62 -2.44
C THR A 8 -2.90 -8.01 -2.33
N SER A 9 -3.74 -8.11 -3.36
CA SER A 9 -5.14 -7.65 -3.31
C SER A 9 -5.91 -8.33 -2.17
N LYS A 10 -5.83 -9.66 -2.08
CA LYS A 10 -6.49 -10.44 -1.02
C LYS A 10 -6.01 -10.07 0.38
N LEU A 11 -4.72 -9.80 0.54
CA LEU A 11 -4.17 -9.36 1.82
C LEU A 11 -4.70 -7.97 2.22
N ILE A 12 -4.76 -7.05 1.26
CA ILE A 12 -5.32 -5.71 1.49
C ILE A 12 -6.79 -5.84 1.89
N GLU A 13 -7.58 -6.63 1.15
CA GLU A 13 -8.98 -6.92 1.47
C GLU A 13 -9.13 -7.46 2.90
N ALA A 14 -8.34 -8.47 3.29
CA ALA A 14 -8.39 -9.03 4.64
C ALA A 14 -8.06 -8.01 5.74
N ILE A 15 -7.09 -7.10 5.51
CA ILE A 15 -6.78 -6.01 6.44
C ILE A 15 -7.95 -5.03 6.55
N ARG A 16 -8.66 -4.75 5.46
CA ARG A 16 -9.83 -3.84 5.46
C ARG A 16 -11.05 -4.46 6.10
N GLU A 17 -11.23 -5.77 5.97
CA GLU A 17 -12.35 -6.52 6.56
C GLU A 17 -12.22 -6.67 8.08
N ASP A 18 -11.01 -6.60 8.64
CA ASP A 18 -10.78 -6.60 10.08
C ASP A 18 -11.08 -5.19 10.66
N PRO A 19 -12.13 -5.03 11.49
CA PRO A 19 -12.48 -3.73 12.07
C PRO A 19 -11.35 -3.10 12.88
N ALA A 20 -10.51 -3.92 13.55
CA ALA A 20 -9.39 -3.44 14.35
C ALA A 20 -8.25 -2.86 13.49
N LEU A 21 -8.17 -3.26 12.22
CA LEU A 21 -7.13 -2.84 11.28
C LEU A 21 -7.66 -1.91 10.18
N SER A 22 -8.98 -1.72 10.08
CA SER A 22 -9.65 -0.98 9.01
C SER A 22 -9.08 0.42 8.73
N SER A 23 -8.59 1.12 9.76
CA SER A 23 -7.97 2.45 9.67
C SER A 23 -6.46 2.44 9.36
N THR A 24 -5.82 1.27 9.35
CA THR A 24 -4.39 1.11 9.06
C THR A 24 -4.10 1.54 7.63
N LYS A 25 -3.12 2.43 7.46
CA LYS A 25 -2.67 2.86 6.14
C LYS A 25 -1.74 1.84 5.50
N ILE A 26 -1.91 1.60 4.20
CA ILE A 26 -1.16 0.60 3.45
C ILE A 26 -0.37 1.28 2.33
N VAL A 27 0.96 1.17 2.37
CA VAL A 27 1.86 1.59 1.29
C VAL A 27 2.39 0.35 0.57
N LEU A 28 2.38 0.35 -0.76
CA LEU A 28 2.94 -0.72 -1.58
C LEU A 28 4.23 -0.31 -2.25
N GLY A 29 5.13 -1.27 -2.47
CA GLY A 29 6.36 -1.07 -3.24
C GLY A 29 6.66 -2.28 -4.12
N GLY A 30 7.55 -2.10 -5.09
CA GLY A 30 8.03 -3.18 -5.96
C GLY A 30 7.97 -2.85 -7.46
N LEU A 31 8.70 -3.65 -8.24
CA LEU A 31 8.93 -3.39 -9.66
C LEU A 31 7.63 -3.38 -10.49
N ALA A 32 6.71 -4.31 -10.22
CA ALA A 32 5.44 -4.38 -10.96
C ALA A 32 4.60 -3.11 -10.83
N LEU A 33 4.63 -2.47 -9.65
CA LEU A 33 3.92 -1.22 -9.37
C LEU A 33 4.65 -0.02 -9.97
N SER A 34 5.99 -0.08 -10.01
CA SER A 34 6.82 0.97 -10.62
C SER A 34 6.58 1.09 -12.13
N THR A 35 6.28 -0.02 -12.81
CA THR A 35 6.02 -0.06 -14.25
C THR A 35 4.55 0.16 -14.62
N ALA A 36 3.64 0.24 -13.65
CA ALA A 36 2.20 0.37 -13.86
C ALA A 36 1.62 1.48 -12.95
N PRO A 37 1.71 2.75 -13.37
CA PRO A 37 1.15 3.86 -12.62
C PRO A 37 -0.34 3.64 -12.32
N GLY A 38 -0.73 3.77 -11.05
CA GLY A 38 -2.12 3.60 -10.61
C GLY A 38 -2.49 2.19 -10.14
N LEU A 39 -1.69 1.15 -10.45
CA LEU A 39 -1.96 -0.23 -10.03
C LEU A 39 -2.09 -0.37 -8.50
N TRP A 40 -1.30 0.38 -7.72
CA TRP A 40 -1.41 0.37 -6.26
C TRP A 40 -2.80 0.80 -5.76
N ARG A 41 -3.47 1.70 -6.49
CA ARG A 41 -4.81 2.19 -6.16
C ARG A 41 -5.87 1.16 -6.54
N GLU A 42 -5.69 0.48 -7.67
CA GLU A 42 -6.55 -0.63 -8.09
C GLU A 42 -6.50 -1.81 -7.10
N LEU A 43 -5.35 -2.03 -6.45
CA LEU A 43 -5.18 -3.02 -5.40
C LEU A 43 -5.74 -2.59 -4.03
N GLY A 44 -6.21 -1.35 -3.88
CA GLY A 44 -6.79 -0.85 -2.62
C GLY A 44 -5.80 -0.28 -1.60
N ALA A 45 -4.56 0.01 -2.00
CA ALA A 45 -3.57 0.65 -1.13
C ALA A 45 -3.79 2.17 -1.03
N ASP A 46 -3.27 2.78 0.03
CA ASP A 46 -3.32 4.23 0.27
C ASP A 46 -2.17 4.97 -0.41
N GLY A 47 -1.07 4.27 -0.71
CA GLY A 47 0.11 4.88 -1.32
C GLY A 47 1.04 3.89 -2.01
N PHE A 48 2.01 4.44 -2.74
CA PHE A 48 3.08 3.71 -3.39
C PHE A 48 4.43 4.36 -3.10
N ALA A 49 5.44 3.53 -2.82
CA ALA A 49 6.82 3.93 -2.64
C ALA A 49 7.74 3.18 -3.61
N ARG A 50 8.65 3.91 -4.26
CA ARG A 50 9.66 3.39 -5.18
C ARG A 50 10.80 2.70 -4.43
N ASP A 51 11.06 3.13 -3.21
CA ASP A 51 12.07 2.56 -2.32
C ASP A 51 11.69 2.69 -0.83
N GLY A 52 12.58 2.22 0.05
CA GLY A 52 12.34 2.25 1.49
C GLY A 52 12.36 3.65 2.10
N ASN A 53 13.12 4.60 1.53
CA ASN A 53 13.17 5.96 2.06
C ASN A 53 11.85 6.69 1.77
N GLU A 54 11.33 6.57 0.55
CA GLU A 54 10.03 7.13 0.19
C GLU A 54 8.89 6.50 1.02
N ALA A 55 9.00 5.21 1.38
CA ALA A 55 8.04 4.56 2.27
C ALA A 55 8.04 5.19 3.68
N ILE A 56 9.22 5.52 4.21
CA ILE A 56 9.36 6.20 5.51
C ILE A 56 8.79 7.63 5.43
N GLU A 57 9.06 8.36 4.35
CA GLU A 57 8.53 9.71 4.13
C GLU A 57 6.99 9.70 4.13
N ILE A 58 6.37 8.79 3.35
CA ILE A 58 4.91 8.63 3.30
C ILE A 58 4.34 8.27 4.68
N ALA A 59 4.99 7.34 5.40
CA ALA A 59 4.53 6.93 6.73
C ALA A 59 4.58 8.09 7.73
N ASN A 60 5.64 8.89 7.70
CA ASN A 60 5.77 10.09 8.54
C ASN A 60 4.71 11.14 8.19
N GLU A 61 4.44 11.38 6.90
CA GLU A 61 3.37 12.29 6.48
C GLU A 61 2.00 11.86 6.99
N TRP A 62 1.69 10.56 6.93
CA TRP A 62 0.44 10.02 7.47
C TRP A 62 0.37 10.17 8.99
N TRP A 63 1.46 9.88 9.69
CA TRP A 63 1.54 9.99 11.14
C TRP A 63 1.30 11.43 11.63
N MET A 64 1.95 12.40 10.99
CA MET A 64 1.80 13.82 11.35
C MET A 64 0.39 14.35 11.12
N ARG A 65 -0.32 13.87 10.09
CA ARG A 65 -1.71 14.30 9.80
C ARG A 65 -2.75 13.68 10.72
N ALA A 66 -2.41 12.58 11.39
CA ALA A 66 -3.27 11.91 12.36
C ALA A 66 -3.10 12.46 13.79
N SER A 67 -2.09 13.32 14.01
CA SER A 67 -1.76 13.98 15.28
C SER A 67 -2.48 15.33 15.40
#